data_AF-A0A438ALG6-F1
#
_entry.id   AF-A0A438ALG6-F1
#
_cell.length_a   1.000
_cell.length_b   1.000
_cell.length_c   1.000
_cell.angle_alpha   90.00
_cell.angle_beta   90.00
_cell.angle_gamma   90.00
#
_symmetry.space_group_name_H-M   'P 1'
#
loop_
_entity.id
_entity.type
_entity.pdbx_description
1 polymer ?
#
loop_
_entity_poly.entity_id
_entity_poly.type
_entity_poly.pdbx_seq_one_letter_code
_entity_poly.pdbx_strand_id
1 'polypeptide(L)'
;MSAWTEAAAWYVPVGGLRFRVTAPLRWQIGREGGPAVTVPIGYVFDVSVPRGLRWIVRPDDPRYLKAAALHDWLLDDNWHRVTAGAVFNEALAADGVGGLRRLAMWLAVSLWKWRWGPP
;
A
#
# COMPACT_ATOMS: atom_id res chain seq x y z
N MET A 1 19.22 -20.65 2.07
CA MET A 1 19.06 -19.29 2.63
C MET A 1 19.41 -18.33 1.52
N SER A 2 18.40 -17.75 0.87
CA SER A 2 18.54 -17.08 -0.44
C SER A 2 18.85 -15.60 -0.28
N ALA A 3 19.83 -15.13 -1.05
CA ALA A 3 20.54 -13.85 -0.96
C ALA A 3 19.74 -12.58 -1.32
N TRP A 4 18.51 -12.44 -0.83
CA TRP A 4 17.63 -11.28 -1.07
C TRP A 4 17.38 -10.42 0.18
N THR A 5 18.12 -10.64 1.26
CA THR A 5 17.81 -10.07 2.59
C THR A 5 18.48 -8.71 2.88
N GLU A 6 19.16 -8.07 1.91
CA GLU A 6 19.93 -6.84 2.18
C GLU A 6 19.53 -5.59 1.38
N ALA A 7 18.35 -5.55 0.78
CA ALA A 7 17.78 -4.26 0.36
C ALA A 7 17.01 -3.66 1.54
N ALA A 8 17.73 -3.09 2.52
CA ALA A 8 17.25 -2.26 3.64
C ALA A 8 15.71 -2.18 3.74
N ALA A 9 15.06 -3.27 4.18
CA ALA A 9 13.63 -3.40 4.04
C ALA A 9 12.98 -2.43 5.02
N TRP A 10 12.33 -1.39 4.49
CA TRP A 10 11.54 -0.42 5.26
C TRP A 10 10.32 -1.06 5.94
N TYR A 11 10.14 -2.38 5.80
CA TYR A 11 9.07 -3.18 6.39
C TYR A 11 9.58 -4.54 6.87
N VAL A 12 8.88 -5.11 7.85
CA VAL A 12 9.02 -6.51 8.30
C VAL A 12 7.66 -7.21 8.31
N PRO A 13 7.57 -8.46 7.86
CA PRO A 13 6.32 -9.23 7.95
C PRO A 13 6.01 -9.54 9.42
N VAL A 14 4.77 -9.31 9.84
CA VAL A 14 4.31 -9.54 11.23
C VAL A 14 3.42 -10.78 11.33
N GLY A 15 2.90 -11.28 10.20
CA GLY A 15 2.11 -12.50 10.10
C GLY A 15 1.02 -12.40 9.04
N GLY A 16 0.85 -13.46 8.24
CA GLY A 16 -0.10 -13.47 7.14
C GLY A 16 0.24 -12.42 6.08
N LEU A 17 -0.68 -11.45 5.88
CA LEU A 17 -0.52 -10.32 4.95
C LEU A 17 -0.28 -8.98 5.65
N ARG A 18 0.08 -9.03 6.94
CA ARG A 18 0.39 -7.83 7.73
C ARG A 18 1.88 -7.58 7.76
N PHE A 19 2.23 -6.32 7.60
CA PHE A 19 3.59 -5.83 7.57
C PHE A 19 3.72 -4.63 8.52
N ARG A 20 4.88 -4.49 9.14
CA ARG A 20 5.20 -3.38 10.03
C ARG A 20 6.28 -2.53 9.38
N VAL A 21 6.06 -1.21 9.36
CA VAL A 21 7.03 -0.22 8.89
C VAL A 21 8.20 -0.15 9.87
N THR A 22 9.43 -0.34 9.38
CA THR A 22 10.68 -0.25 10.15
C THR A 22 11.48 1.01 9.83
N ALA A 23 11.20 1.67 8.70
CA ALA A 23 11.80 2.94 8.31
C ALA A 23 10.72 3.93 7.86
N PRO A 24 10.86 5.24 8.15
CA PRO A 24 9.82 6.21 7.86
C PRO A 24 9.62 6.32 6.35
N LEU A 25 8.39 6.05 5.90
CA LEU A 25 8.04 6.13 4.48
C LEU A 25 7.45 7.51 4.20
N ARG A 26 8.21 8.36 3.51
CA ARG A 26 7.76 9.69 3.09
C ARG A 26 7.30 9.65 1.63
N TRP A 27 6.09 10.11 1.38
CA TRP A 27 5.49 10.20 0.05
C TRP A 27 4.96 11.60 -0.21
N GLN A 28 5.20 12.15 -1.39
CA GLN A 28 4.67 13.45 -1.79
C GLN A 28 3.48 13.23 -2.73
N ILE A 29 2.34 13.86 -2.43
CA ILE A 29 1.11 13.71 -3.20
C ILE A 29 1.09 14.71 -4.37
N GLY A 30 0.87 14.21 -5.58
CA GLY A 30 0.46 14.98 -6.76
C GLY A 30 1.57 15.76 -7.48
N ARG A 31 2.62 16.20 -6.77
CA ARG A 31 3.82 16.82 -7.36
C ARG A 31 4.98 16.85 -6.37
N GLU A 32 6.18 17.02 -6.90
CA GLU A 32 7.35 17.37 -6.10
C GLU A 32 7.10 18.73 -5.39
N GLY A 33 7.22 18.77 -4.07
CA GLY A 33 6.88 19.91 -3.21
C GLY A 33 5.40 20.02 -2.81
N GLY A 34 4.58 19.00 -3.10
CA GLY A 34 3.19 18.91 -2.64
C GLY A 34 3.04 18.48 -1.17
N PRO A 35 1.79 18.29 -0.69
CA PRO A 35 1.52 17.70 0.63
C PRO A 35 2.26 16.37 0.77
N ALA A 36 3.05 16.23 1.84
CA ALA A 36 3.81 15.02 2.10
C ALA A 36 3.14 14.20 3.20
N VAL A 37 2.89 12.93 2.91
CA VAL A 37 2.44 11.91 3.87
C VAL A 37 3.67 11.20 4.39
N THR A 38 3.76 11.06 5.71
CA THR A 38 4.83 10.29 6.34
C THR A 38 4.20 9.19 7.17
N VAL A 39 4.41 7.94 6.76
CA VAL A 39 3.98 6.78 7.54
C VAL A 39 4.99 6.58 8.68
N PRO A 40 4.53 6.57 9.95
CA PRO A 40 5.43 6.46 11.08
C PRO A 40 6.04 5.06 11.21
N ILE A 41 7.25 5.01 11.77
CA ILE A 41 7.90 3.75 12.13
C ILE A 41 7.02 3.02 13.16
N GLY A 42 6.86 1.71 12.99
CA GLY A 42 6.03 0.87 13.85
C GLY A 42 4.59 0.71 13.38
N TYR A 43 4.14 1.50 12.39
CA TYR A 43 2.81 1.35 11.79
C TYR A 43 2.65 -0.04 11.18
N VAL A 44 1.52 -0.68 11.48
CA VAL A 44 1.19 -2.00 10.96
C VAL A 44 0.11 -1.82 9.90
N PHE A 45 0.42 -2.19 8.67
CA PHE A 45 -0.50 -2.15 7.55
C PHE A 45 -0.85 -3.56 7.07
N ASP A 46 -2.01 -3.70 6.45
CA ASP A 46 -2.44 -4.95 5.82
C ASP A 46 -2.42 -4.78 4.31
N VAL A 47 -1.86 -5.76 3.61
CA VAL A 47 -1.97 -5.81 2.15
C VAL A 47 -3.39 -6.27 1.83
N SER A 48 -4.31 -5.30 1.88
CA SER A 48 -5.74 -5.45 1.58
C SER A 48 -6.01 -5.67 0.09
N VAL A 49 -5.21 -6.53 -0.55
CA VAL A 49 -5.42 -7.01 -1.91
C VAL A 49 -6.49 -8.11 -1.87
N PRO A 50 -7.61 -7.96 -2.59
CA PRO A 50 -8.66 -8.97 -2.65
C PRO A 50 -8.10 -10.32 -3.09
N ARG A 51 -8.55 -11.42 -2.49
CA ARG A 51 -8.10 -12.78 -2.84
C ARG A 51 -8.20 -13.08 -4.34
N GLY A 52 -9.23 -12.56 -5.02
CA GLY A 52 -9.37 -12.67 -6.47
C GLY A 52 -8.28 -11.95 -7.28
N LEU A 53 -7.78 -10.81 -6.79
CA LEU A 53 -6.68 -10.09 -7.43
C LEU A 53 -5.29 -10.64 -7.06
N ARG A 54 -5.16 -11.44 -5.99
CA ARG A 54 -3.88 -12.08 -5.60
C ARG A 54 -3.33 -13.03 -6.67
N TRP A 55 -4.17 -13.51 -7.58
CA TRP A 55 -3.76 -14.31 -8.73
C TRP A 55 -3.07 -13.48 -9.82
N ILE A 56 -3.38 -12.18 -9.88
CA ILE A 56 -2.87 -11.24 -10.89
C ILE A 56 -1.77 -10.36 -10.30
N VAL A 57 -1.85 -10.10 -9.00
CA VAL A 57 -1.00 -9.18 -8.24
C VAL A 57 -0.31 -9.98 -7.15
N ARG A 58 1.02 -10.00 -7.17
CA ARG A 58 1.81 -10.65 -6.11
C ARG A 58 1.79 -9.76 -4.87
N PRO A 59 1.21 -10.23 -3.74
CA PRO A 59 1.15 -9.43 -2.50
C PRO A 59 2.54 -9.16 -1.90
N ASP A 60 3.53 -9.98 -2.25
CA ASP A 60 4.91 -9.85 -1.77
C ASP A 60 5.75 -8.86 -2.59
N ASP A 61 5.18 -8.22 -3.62
CA ASP A 61 5.92 -7.23 -4.41
C ASP A 61 6.09 -5.94 -3.57
N PRO A 62 7.33 -5.45 -3.38
CA PRO A 62 7.61 -4.22 -2.64
C PRO A 62 6.80 -3.01 -3.12
N ARG A 63 6.43 -2.98 -4.41
CA ARG A 63 5.64 -1.90 -5.03
C ARG A 63 4.22 -1.84 -4.45
N TYR A 64 3.57 -3.00 -4.31
CA TYR A 64 2.23 -3.07 -3.71
C TYR A 64 2.29 -2.87 -2.19
N LEU A 65 3.36 -3.31 -1.52
CA LEU A 65 3.55 -3.08 -0.09
C LEU A 65 3.62 -1.58 0.23
N LYS A 66 4.39 -0.83 -0.53
CA LYS A 66 4.54 0.63 -0.37
C LYS A 66 3.20 1.34 -0.58
N ALA A 67 2.50 1.00 -1.66
CA ALA A 67 1.20 1.59 -1.96
C ALA A 67 0.16 1.24 -0.86
N ALA A 68 0.15 0.00 -0.36
CA ALA A 68 -0.74 -0.44 0.71
C ALA A 68 -0.47 0.29 2.04
N ALA A 69 0.81 0.46 2.42
CA ALA A 69 1.17 1.19 3.62
C ALA A 69 0.67 2.64 3.59
N LEU A 70 0.79 3.33 2.45
CA LEU A 70 0.28 4.69 2.27
C LEU A 70 -1.24 4.74 2.31
N HIS A 71 -1.90 3.79 1.66
CA HIS A 71 -3.35 3.71 1.62
C HIS A 71 -3.96 3.50 3.01
N ASP A 72 -3.46 2.51 3.76
CA ASP A 72 -3.97 2.19 5.08
C ASP A 72 -3.71 3.34 6.06
N TRP A 73 -2.50 3.93 6.01
CA TRP A 73 -2.19 5.10 6.83
C TRP A 73 -3.13 6.28 6.54
N LEU A 74 -3.42 6.55 5.26
CA LEU A 74 -4.35 7.63 4.89
C LEU A 74 -5.78 7.35 5.38
N LEU A 75 -6.22 6.09 5.35
CA LEU A 75 -7.53 5.72 5.91
C LEU A 75 -7.57 5.92 7.42
N ASP A 76 -6.50 5.57 8.14
CA ASP A 76 -6.38 5.77 9.59
C ASP A 76 -6.27 7.27 9.96
N ASP A 77 -5.65 8.08 9.10
CA ASP A 77 -5.55 9.54 9.21
C ASP A 77 -6.87 10.26 8.79
N ASN A 78 -7.99 9.54 8.70
CA ASN A 78 -9.33 10.04 8.33
C ASN A 78 -9.43 10.65 6.91
N TRP A 79 -8.52 10.32 5.99
CA TRP A 79 -8.66 10.77 4.61
C TRP A 79 -9.81 10.05 3.90
N HIS A 80 -10.42 10.74 2.96
CA HIS A 80 -11.45 10.14 2.12
C HIS A 80 -10.86 8.96 1.32
N ARG A 81 -11.56 7.83 1.29
CA ARG A 81 -11.11 6.60 0.63
C ARG A 81 -10.70 6.81 -0.83
N VAL A 82 -11.43 7.65 -1.56
CA VAL A 82 -11.11 7.98 -2.96
C VAL A 82 -9.75 8.66 -3.06
N THR A 83 -9.42 9.53 -2.12
CA THR A 83 -8.12 10.21 -2.06
C THR A 83 -7.02 9.23 -1.67
N ALA A 84 -7.26 8.36 -0.68
CA ALA A 84 -6.32 7.28 -0.32
C ALA A 84 -6.08 6.34 -1.52
N GLY A 85 -7.13 5.99 -2.26
CA GLY A 85 -7.05 5.22 -3.49
C GLY A 85 -6.26 5.95 -4.58
N ALA A 86 -6.46 7.26 -4.75
CA ALA A 86 -5.69 8.05 -5.71
C ALA A 86 -4.19 8.02 -5.40
N VAL A 87 -3.80 8.17 -4.13
CA VAL A 87 -2.40 8.08 -3.69
C VAL A 87 -1.84 6.67 -3.91
N PHE A 88 -2.63 5.63 -3.61
CA PHE A 88 -2.27 4.24 -3.91
C PHE A 88 -1.98 4.05 -5.42
N ASN A 89 -2.86 4.57 -6.26
CA ASN A 89 -2.75 4.52 -7.71
C ASN A 89 -1.54 5.32 -8.22
N GLU A 90 -1.23 6.45 -7.62
CA GLU A 90 -0.05 7.26 -7.92
C GLU A 90 1.25 6.50 -7.58
N ALA A 91 1.32 5.92 -6.38
CA ALA A 91 2.47 5.12 -5.94
C ALA A 91 2.74 3.94 -6.89
N LEU A 92 1.69 3.22 -7.31
CA LEU A 92 1.84 2.13 -8.27
C LEU A 92 2.33 2.59 -9.65
N ALA A 93 1.92 3.78 -10.11
CA ALA A 93 2.43 4.32 -11.37
C ALA A 93 3.89 4.74 -11.27
N ALA A 94 4.28 5.37 -10.18
CA ALA A 94 5.68 5.73 -9.93
C ALA A 94 6.58 4.47 -9.92
N ASP A 95 6.06 3.36 -9.40
CA ASP A 95 6.75 2.07 -9.38
C ASP A 95 6.60 1.28 -10.71
N GLY A 96 6.05 1.89 -11.76
CA GLY A 96 5.99 1.35 -13.12
C GLY A 96 4.98 0.21 -13.33
N VAL A 97 3.94 0.11 -12.50
CA VAL A 97 2.88 -0.88 -12.70
C VAL A 97 2.01 -0.48 -13.88
N GLY A 98 1.77 -1.43 -14.80
CA GLY A 98 0.98 -1.18 -16.01
C GLY A 98 -0.43 -0.67 -15.74
N GLY A 99 -0.89 0.27 -16.58
CA GLY A 99 -2.12 1.05 -16.35
C GLY A 99 -3.38 0.24 -16.09
N LEU A 100 -3.58 -0.89 -16.81
CA LEU A 100 -4.76 -1.76 -16.61
C LEU A 100 -4.78 -2.43 -15.23
N ARG A 101 -3.63 -2.93 -14.75
CA ARG A 101 -3.51 -3.56 -13.42
C ARG A 101 -3.74 -2.54 -12.32
N ARG A 102 -3.16 -1.36 -12.51
CA ARG A 102 -3.27 -0.23 -11.62
C ARG A 102 -4.73 0.28 -11.52
N LEU A 103 -5.45 0.37 -12.64
CA LEU A 103 -6.88 0.70 -12.65
C LEU A 103 -7.74 -0.35 -11.94
N ALA A 104 -7.50 -1.63 -12.21
CA ALA A 104 -8.21 -2.73 -11.55
C ALA A 104 -7.98 -2.71 -10.02
N MET A 105 -6.74 -2.49 -9.59
CA MET A 105 -6.39 -2.35 -8.18
C MET A 105 -7.03 -1.11 -7.56
N TRP A 106 -6.98 0.04 -8.24
CA TRP A 106 -7.59 1.28 -7.77
C TRP A 106 -9.10 1.13 -7.56
N LEU A 107 -9.79 0.53 -8.54
CA LEU A 107 -11.22 0.23 -8.43
C LEU A 107 -11.49 -0.71 -7.26
N ALA A 108 -10.68 -1.75 -7.08
CA ALA A 108 -10.81 -2.69 -5.97
C ALA A 108 -10.67 -2.00 -4.60
N VAL A 109 -9.65 -1.17 -4.38
CA VAL A 109 -9.43 -0.52 -3.06
C VAL A 109 -10.39 0.65 -2.82
N SER A 110 -10.81 1.34 -3.88
CA SER A 110 -11.69 2.51 -3.78
C SER A 110 -13.17 2.14 -3.65
N LEU A 111 -13.62 1.08 -4.33
CA LEU A 111 -15.04 0.67 -4.33
C LEU A 111 -15.33 -0.43 -3.31
N TRP A 112 -14.37 -1.29 -2.98
CA TRP A 112 -14.64 -2.46 -2.15
C TRP A 112 -14.37 -2.19 -0.67
N LYS A 113 -15.45 -2.14 0.11
CA LYS A 113 -15.39 -2.05 1.58
C LYS A 113 -15.18 -3.45 2.17
N TRP A 114 -13.94 -3.87 2.41
CA TRP A 114 -13.70 -5.00 3.33
C TRP A 114 -13.85 -4.49 4.77
N ARG A 115 -15.08 -4.44 5.28
CA ARG A 115 -15.30 -4.48 6.73
C ARG A 115 -14.96 -5.90 7.17
N TRP A 116 -13.83 -6.09 7.82
CA TRP A 116 -13.72 -7.19 8.77
C TRP A 116 -13.92 -6.62 10.17
N GLY A 117 -15.15 -6.79 10.67
CA GLY A 117 -15.56 -6.60 12.06
C GLY A 117 -16.87 -7.38 12.23
N PRO A 118 -17.05 -8.16 13.32
CA PRO A 118 -18.29 -8.90 13.52
C PRO A 118 -19.49 -7.92 13.67
N PRO A 119 -20.72 -8.39 13.41
CA PRO A 119 -21.94 -7.59 13.57
C PRO A 119 -22.13 -7.07 15.00
#